data_AF-I1DSV4-F1
#
_entry.id   AF-I1DSV4-F1
#
_cell.length_a   1.000
_cell.length_b   1.000
_cell.length_c   1.000
_cell.angle_alpha   90.00
_cell.angle_beta   90.00
_cell.angle_gamma   90.00
#
_symmetry.space_group_name_H-M   'P 1'
#
loop_
_entity.id
_entity.type
_entity.pdbx_description
1 polymer ?
#
loop_
_entity_poly.entity_id
_entity_poly.type
_entity_poly.pdbx_seq_one_letter_code
_entity_poly.pdbx_strand_id
1 'polypeptide(L)'
;MWAMLKPLVGLDPKEVNLFEQPLIKNRLQPLLGEHYQTAVTLLNTADAIKQQGPLFYVASNYTPIPLLAEKAGFVWNADTNQMAVLLSTGGVTEVFAEAAQQQAKALIPSWPDELVEYANMARQPEKLLQQTIEQQKQQLIEQPQQQLQQAIEQQKQQLIELPQQQLQQALEQQKQQLIEQPQQQLQQTLQQQKQQVIEQPQQQLQQTLQQQKQQVQDAAAPVSGQD
;
A
#
# COMPACT_ATOMS: atom_id res chain seq x y z
N MET A 1 -42.91 32.43 12.90
CA MET A 1 -42.03 31.31 13.32
C MET A 1 -40.62 31.76 13.69
N TRP A 2 -39.92 32.55 12.87
CA TRP A 2 -38.57 33.04 13.20
C TRP A 2 -38.48 33.81 14.53
N ALA A 3 -39.55 34.54 14.91
CA ALA A 3 -39.64 35.22 16.21
C ALA A 3 -39.60 34.27 17.42
N MET A 4 -39.94 32.99 17.23
CA MET A 4 -39.86 31.96 18.27
C MET A 4 -38.47 31.32 18.35
N LEU A 5 -37.75 31.17 17.24
CA LEU A 5 -36.39 30.60 17.23
C LEU A 5 -35.32 31.61 17.66
N LYS A 6 -35.50 32.90 17.35
CA LYS A 6 -34.56 33.96 17.71
C LYS A 6 -34.18 34.02 19.20
N PRO A 7 -35.10 33.95 20.17
CA PRO A 7 -34.73 33.93 21.59
C PRO A 7 -34.05 32.64 22.04
N LEU A 8 -34.07 31.57 21.22
CA LEU A 8 -33.47 30.28 21.55
C LEU A 8 -32.04 30.12 21.01
N VAL A 9 -31.56 31.07 20.20
CA VAL A 9 -30.20 31.04 19.67
C VAL A 9 -29.19 31.09 20.83
N GLY A 10 -28.25 30.15 20.83
CA GLY A 10 -27.26 29.95 21.89
C GLY A 10 -27.69 28.97 22.98
N LEU A 11 -28.94 28.51 22.99
CA LEU A 11 -29.43 27.49 23.93
C LEU A 11 -29.28 26.09 23.37
N ASP A 12 -29.13 25.10 24.25
CA ASP A 12 -29.11 23.68 23.90
C ASP A 12 -30.52 23.27 23.39
N PRO A 13 -30.63 22.70 22.16
CA PRO A 13 -31.90 22.29 21.57
C PRO A 13 -32.65 21.23 22.39
N LYS A 14 -31.94 20.37 23.12
CA LYS A 14 -32.51 19.36 24.01
C LYS A 14 -33.10 20.00 25.26
N GLU A 15 -32.41 20.97 25.87
CA GLU A 15 -32.92 21.66 27.06
C GLU A 15 -34.21 22.43 26.78
N VAL A 16 -34.29 23.08 25.61
CA VAL A 16 -35.49 23.83 25.19
C VAL A 16 -36.52 22.96 24.46
N ASN A 17 -36.29 21.65 24.41
CA ASN A 17 -37.13 20.66 23.73
C ASN A 17 -37.53 21.10 22.31
N LEU A 18 -36.60 21.67 21.55
CA LEU A 18 -36.86 22.34 20.28
C LEU A 18 -37.67 21.46 19.31
N PHE A 19 -37.26 20.21 19.15
CA PHE A 19 -37.87 19.27 18.21
C PHE A 19 -39.17 18.64 18.71
N GLU A 20 -39.48 18.78 20.00
CA GLU A 20 -40.76 18.37 20.59
C GLU A 20 -41.81 19.48 20.58
N GLN A 21 -41.41 20.72 20.28
CA GLN A 21 -42.37 21.82 20.15
C GLN A 21 -43.37 21.51 19.02
N PRO A 22 -44.69 21.63 19.25
CA PRO A 22 -45.70 21.23 18.28
C PRO A 22 -45.51 21.85 16.88
N LEU A 23 -45.06 23.09 16.83
CA LEU A 23 -44.82 23.81 15.59
C LEU A 23 -43.67 23.25 14.74
N ILE A 24 -42.65 22.66 15.37
CA ILE A 24 -41.53 22.00 14.69
C ILE A 24 -41.89 20.53 14.45
N LYS A 25 -42.30 19.82 15.49
CA LYS A 25 -42.64 18.40 15.47
C LYS A 25 -43.66 18.05 14.38
N ASN A 26 -44.76 18.81 14.29
CA ASN A 26 -45.84 18.54 13.34
C ASN A 26 -45.40 18.68 11.88
N ARG A 27 -44.34 19.43 11.61
CA ARG A 27 -43.74 19.54 10.27
C ARG A 27 -42.67 18.48 10.07
N LEU A 28 -41.90 18.19 11.11
CA LEU A 28 -40.68 17.40 11.05
C LEU A 28 -40.97 15.90 10.97
N GLN A 29 -41.96 15.43 11.72
CA GLN A 29 -42.38 14.05 11.74
C GLN A 29 -42.89 13.54 10.38
N PRO A 30 -43.80 14.24 9.66
CA PRO A 30 -44.19 13.81 8.32
C PRO A 30 -43.08 14.00 7.28
N LEU A 31 -42.16 14.95 7.47
CA LEU A 31 -41.04 15.16 6.56
C LEU A 31 -40.01 14.03 6.61
N LEU A 32 -39.72 13.52 7.82
CA LEU A 32 -38.70 12.50 8.04
C LEU A 32 -39.25 11.07 8.07
N GLY A 33 -40.55 10.89 8.34
CA GLY A 33 -41.16 9.57 8.47
C GLY A 33 -40.43 8.71 9.51
N GLU A 34 -40.01 7.52 9.09
CA GLU A 34 -39.27 6.56 9.93
C GLU A 34 -37.93 7.12 10.45
N HIS A 35 -37.34 8.11 9.79
CA HIS A 35 -36.06 8.71 10.19
C HIS A 35 -36.19 9.75 11.32
N TYR A 36 -37.42 10.11 11.73
CA TYR A 36 -37.66 11.16 12.72
C TYR A 36 -36.91 10.92 14.03
N GLN A 37 -37.06 9.73 14.61
CA GLN A 37 -36.48 9.44 15.93
C GLN A 37 -34.95 9.48 15.89
N THR A 38 -34.34 8.92 14.84
CA THR A 38 -32.89 8.92 14.66
C THR A 38 -32.36 10.34 14.49
N ALA A 39 -33.00 11.14 13.62
CA ALA A 39 -32.59 12.51 13.38
C ALA A 39 -32.69 13.38 14.65
N VAL A 40 -33.80 13.30 15.39
CA VAL A 40 -33.98 14.06 16.64
C VAL A 40 -32.99 13.62 17.71
N THR A 41 -32.72 12.32 17.82
CA THR A 41 -31.72 11.79 18.76
C THR A 41 -30.34 12.40 18.49
N LEU A 42 -29.93 12.44 17.22
CA LEU A 42 -28.67 13.07 16.82
C LEU A 42 -28.68 14.59 17.02
N LEU A 43 -29.73 15.27 16.59
CA LEU A 43 -29.82 16.73 16.72
C LEU A 43 -29.83 17.20 18.18
N ASN A 44 -30.37 16.41 19.10
CA ASN A 44 -30.33 16.66 20.55
C ASN A 44 -28.92 16.47 21.17
N THR A 45 -27.93 16.05 20.39
CA THR A 45 -26.52 16.05 20.83
C THR A 45 -25.81 17.37 20.56
N ALA A 46 -26.42 18.29 19.80
CA ALA A 46 -25.81 19.56 19.45
C ALA A 46 -25.66 20.48 20.67
N ASP A 47 -24.59 21.25 20.73
CA ASP A 47 -24.33 22.16 21.86
C ASP A 47 -25.30 23.35 21.91
N ALA A 48 -25.71 23.85 20.74
CA ALA A 48 -26.51 25.04 20.65
C ALA A 48 -27.32 25.14 19.35
N ILE A 49 -28.44 25.84 19.44
CA ILE A 49 -29.15 26.41 18.30
C ILE A 49 -28.35 27.61 17.79
N LYS A 50 -27.99 27.59 16.51
CA LYS A 50 -27.14 28.61 15.88
C LYS A 50 -27.92 29.40 14.83
N GLN A 51 -27.38 30.55 14.44
CA GLN A 51 -27.93 31.37 13.36
C GLN A 51 -26.83 31.84 12.40
N GLN A 52 -27.04 31.67 11.09
CA GLN A 52 -26.18 32.17 10.02
C GLN A 52 -27.06 32.89 8.98
N GLY A 53 -27.00 34.22 8.96
CA GLY A 53 -27.90 35.03 8.13
C GLY A 53 -29.38 34.73 8.43
N PRO A 54 -30.22 34.37 7.44
CA PRO A 54 -31.62 34.01 7.65
C PRO A 54 -31.81 32.57 8.16
N LEU A 55 -30.73 31.79 8.30
CA LEU A 55 -30.81 30.37 8.66
C LEU A 55 -30.70 30.20 10.18
N PHE A 56 -31.72 29.60 10.78
CA PHE A 56 -31.64 29.01 12.12
C PHE A 56 -31.31 27.54 11.97
N TYR A 57 -30.30 27.04 12.66
CA TYR A 57 -29.84 25.68 12.43
C TYR A 57 -29.33 25.00 13.70
N VAL A 58 -29.33 23.67 13.65
CA VAL A 58 -28.78 22.79 14.68
C VAL A 58 -27.93 21.76 13.96
N ALA A 59 -26.67 21.61 14.37
CA ALA A 59 -25.76 20.62 13.84
C ALA A 59 -25.37 19.65 14.96
N SER A 60 -25.65 18.37 14.79
CA SER A 60 -25.32 17.36 15.79
C SER A 60 -23.81 17.28 16.03
N ASN A 61 -23.46 16.91 17.26
CA ASN A 61 -22.11 16.53 17.59
C ASN A 61 -21.79 15.16 16.95
N TYR A 62 -20.50 14.93 16.71
CA TYR A 62 -20.01 13.71 16.08
C TYR A 62 -20.13 12.52 17.05
N THR A 63 -20.64 11.38 16.59
CA THR A 63 -20.56 10.14 17.39
C THR A 63 -19.10 9.69 17.46
N PRO A 64 -18.53 9.35 18.63
CA PRO A 64 -17.08 9.17 18.82
C PRO A 64 -16.45 7.97 18.08
N ILE A 65 -17.13 7.34 17.13
CA ILE A 65 -16.64 6.18 16.37
C ILE A 65 -16.42 6.59 14.89
N PRO A 66 -15.16 6.75 14.44
CA PRO A 66 -14.83 7.33 13.13
C PRO A 66 -15.37 6.60 11.89
N LEU A 67 -15.65 5.31 11.99
CA LEU A 67 -16.14 4.49 10.87
C LEU A 67 -17.67 4.55 10.69
N LEU A 68 -18.38 5.10 11.69
CA LEU A 68 -19.84 5.21 11.76
C LEU A 68 -20.25 6.62 12.17
N ALA A 69 -19.54 7.62 11.64
CA ALA A 69 -19.83 9.03 11.84
C ALA A 69 -21.29 9.36 11.49
N GLU A 70 -22.15 9.41 12.49
CA GLU A 70 -23.52 9.84 12.29
C GLU A 70 -23.59 11.34 12.46
N LYS A 71 -24.22 12.03 11.50
CA LYS A 71 -24.43 13.46 11.60
C LYS A 71 -25.83 13.82 11.17
N ALA A 72 -26.48 14.67 11.94
CA ALA A 72 -27.73 15.28 11.58
C ALA A 72 -27.58 16.81 11.58
N GLY A 73 -28.24 17.45 10.62
CA GLY A 73 -28.29 18.89 10.51
C GLY A 73 -29.72 19.33 10.28
N PHE A 74 -30.28 20.17 11.14
CA PHE A 74 -31.56 20.81 10.92
C PHE A 74 -31.32 22.25 10.51
N VAL A 75 -32.04 22.73 9.49
CA VAL A 75 -32.00 24.12 9.07
C VAL A 75 -33.42 24.63 8.84
N TRP A 76 -33.67 25.86 9.25
CA TRP A 76 -34.86 26.62 9.00
C TRP A 76 -34.48 27.95 8.37
N ASN A 77 -35.04 28.26 7.21
CA ASN A 77 -34.87 29.54 6.56
C ASN A 77 -36.00 30.51 6.97
N ALA A 78 -35.63 31.61 7.61
CA ALA A 78 -36.58 32.62 8.10
C ALA A 78 -37.31 33.38 6.98
N ASP A 79 -36.66 33.55 5.82
CA ASP A 79 -37.21 34.29 4.69
C ASP A 79 -38.26 33.48 3.94
N THR A 80 -37.98 32.18 3.73
CA THR A 80 -38.88 31.28 3.01
C THR A 80 -39.82 30.48 3.92
N ASN A 81 -39.59 30.53 5.23
CA ASN A 81 -40.30 29.75 6.25
C ASN A 81 -40.28 28.22 5.99
N GLN A 82 -39.23 27.75 5.33
CA GLN A 82 -39.02 26.33 4.99
C GLN A 82 -37.95 25.72 5.87
N MET A 83 -38.07 24.43 6.10
CA MET A 83 -37.06 23.65 6.80
C MET A 83 -36.52 22.50 5.96
N ALA A 84 -35.30 22.11 6.30
CA ALA A 84 -34.68 20.91 5.79
C ALA A 84 -33.89 20.21 6.90
N VAL A 85 -33.75 18.91 6.74
CA VAL A 85 -32.93 18.06 7.58
C VAL A 85 -31.98 17.29 6.70
N LEU A 86 -30.73 17.26 7.11
CA LEU A 86 -29.71 16.40 6.59
C LEU A 86 -29.50 15.28 7.61
N LEU A 87 -29.45 14.04 7.13
CA LEU A 87 -29.11 12.87 7.94
C LEU A 87 -28.03 12.08 7.22
N SER A 88 -26.89 11.91 7.88
CA SER A 88 -25.77 11.11 7.41
C SER A 88 -25.60 9.92 8.34
N THR A 89 -25.89 8.71 7.84
CA THR A 89 -25.81 7.45 8.59
C THR A 89 -25.08 6.40 7.75
N GLY A 90 -24.12 5.70 8.36
CA GLY A 90 -23.36 4.66 7.65
C GLY A 90 -22.66 5.11 6.35
N GLY A 91 -22.31 6.39 6.25
CA GLY A 91 -21.68 6.99 5.06
C GLY A 91 -22.65 7.44 3.96
N VAL A 92 -23.96 7.17 4.10
CA VAL A 92 -24.99 7.68 3.18
C VAL A 92 -25.57 8.96 3.75
N THR A 93 -25.63 10.02 2.95
CA THR A 93 -26.23 11.29 3.35
C THR A 93 -27.52 11.54 2.57
N GLU A 94 -28.61 11.71 3.31
CA GLU A 94 -29.95 12.01 2.79
C GLU A 94 -30.38 13.41 3.21
N VAL A 95 -31.12 14.09 2.33
CA VAL A 95 -31.65 15.43 2.58
C VAL A 95 -33.17 15.41 2.44
N PHE A 96 -33.84 15.75 3.52
CA PHE A 96 -35.29 15.87 3.61
C PHE A 96 -35.63 17.36 3.65
N ALA A 97 -36.27 17.89 2.62
CA ALA A 97 -36.62 19.31 2.53
C ALA A 97 -38.10 19.47 2.22
N GLU A 98 -38.74 20.47 2.81
CA GLU A 98 -40.12 20.80 2.46
C GLU A 98 -40.20 21.37 1.04
N ALA A 99 -41.22 20.92 0.28
CA ALA A 99 -41.53 21.52 -1.00
C ALA A 99 -42.13 22.91 -0.79
N ALA A 100 -41.58 23.93 -1.46
CA ALA A 100 -42.16 25.26 -1.45
C ALA A 100 -43.59 25.22 -2.03
N GLN A 101 -44.57 25.66 -1.24
CA GLN A 101 -46.00 25.51 -1.56
C GLN A 101 -46.52 26.32 -2.76
N GLN A 102 -45.68 26.99 -3.55
CA GLN A 102 -46.13 27.64 -4.79
C GLN A 102 -45.10 27.46 -5.92
N GLN A 103 -45.50 26.64 -6.89
CA GLN A 103 -45.09 26.62 -8.30
C GLN A 103 -43.58 26.82 -8.62
N ALA A 104 -43.00 25.72 -9.11
CA ALA A 104 -41.80 25.60 -9.94
C ALA A 104 -40.41 25.69 -9.26
N LYS A 105 -39.71 24.56 -9.39
CA LYS A 105 -38.37 24.17 -8.88
C LYS A 105 -38.36 23.75 -7.40
N ALA A 106 -37.91 22.51 -7.16
CA ALA A 106 -37.45 22.09 -5.86
C ALA A 106 -36.40 23.10 -5.39
N LEU A 107 -36.74 23.94 -4.40
CA LEU A 107 -35.76 24.85 -3.83
C LEU A 107 -34.74 23.99 -3.13
N ILE A 108 -33.53 23.97 -3.69
CA ILE A 108 -32.38 23.36 -3.05
C ILE A 108 -32.17 24.12 -1.73
N PRO A 109 -32.29 23.48 -0.56
CA PRO A 109 -32.14 24.17 0.71
C PRO A 109 -30.75 24.82 0.81
N SER A 110 -30.74 26.03 1.36
CA SER A 110 -29.51 26.71 1.71
C SER A 110 -29.01 26.17 3.04
N TRP A 111 -27.74 25.74 3.08
CA TRP A 111 -27.12 25.15 4.26
C TRP A 111 -26.13 26.14 4.91
N PRO A 112 -26.02 26.14 6.25
CA PRO A 112 -24.95 26.86 6.94
C PRO A 112 -23.60 26.20 6.64
N ASP A 113 -22.52 26.95 6.81
CA ASP A 113 -21.16 26.56 6.38
C ASP A 113 -20.74 25.19 6.96
N GLU A 114 -21.10 24.94 8.23
CA GLU A 114 -20.84 23.68 8.95
C GLU A 114 -21.50 22.43 8.32
N LEU A 115 -22.57 22.61 7.54
CA LEU A 115 -23.34 21.53 6.91
C LEU A 115 -23.17 21.46 5.39
N VAL A 116 -22.44 22.41 4.78
CA VAL A 116 -22.28 22.46 3.32
C VAL A 116 -21.61 21.21 2.76
N GLU A 117 -20.57 20.70 3.43
CA GLU A 117 -19.85 19.50 2.97
C GLU A 117 -20.78 18.28 2.91
N TYR A 118 -21.54 18.04 3.98
CA TYR A 118 -22.51 16.95 4.04
C TYR A 118 -23.63 17.14 3.01
N ALA A 119 -24.12 18.36 2.83
CA ALA A 119 -25.12 18.65 1.81
C ALA A 119 -24.60 18.38 0.39
N ASN A 120 -23.31 18.60 0.14
CA ASN A 120 -22.68 18.26 -1.13
C ASN A 120 -22.53 16.75 -1.33
N MET A 121 -22.29 15.97 -0.26
CA MET A 121 -22.27 14.50 -0.32
C MET A 121 -23.62 13.95 -0.78
N ALA A 122 -24.73 14.46 -0.22
CA ALA A 122 -26.09 14.07 -0.64
C ALA A 122 -26.38 14.39 -2.13
N ARG A 123 -25.71 15.41 -2.69
CA ARG A 123 -25.87 15.81 -4.10
C ARG A 123 -24.96 15.05 -5.06
N GLN A 124 -23.97 14.30 -4.58
CA GLN A 124 -22.99 13.59 -5.41
C GLN A 124 -22.92 12.09 -5.07
N PRO A 125 -24.05 11.35 -5.13
CA PRO A 125 -24.05 9.91 -4.83
C PRO A 125 -23.10 9.12 -5.76
N GLU A 126 -22.89 9.59 -6.98
CA GLU A 126 -21.96 8.98 -7.95
C GLU A 126 -20.49 9.02 -7.49
N LYS A 127 -20.06 10.10 -6.83
CA LYS A 127 -18.68 10.19 -6.31
C LYS A 127 -18.46 9.25 -5.14
N LEU A 128 -19.45 9.16 -4.24
CA LEU A 128 -19.39 8.24 -3.12
C LEU A 128 -19.33 6.79 -3.64
N LEU A 129 -20.18 6.46 -4.61
CA LEU A 129 -20.18 5.15 -5.26
C LEU A 129 -18.84 4.84 -5.95
N GLN A 130 -18.25 5.80 -6.67
CA GLN A 130 -16.92 5.63 -7.26
C GLN A 130 -15.83 5.40 -6.20
N GLN A 131 -15.85 6.14 -5.09
CA GLN A 131 -14.90 5.91 -4.00
C GLN A 131 -15.07 4.53 -3.36
N THR A 132 -16.31 4.10 -3.11
CA THR A 132 -16.59 2.76 -2.59
C THR A 132 -16.13 1.68 -3.56
N ILE A 133 -16.38 1.84 -4.86
CA ILE A 133 -15.92 0.90 -5.89
C ILE A 133 -14.39 0.83 -5.93
N GLU A 134 -13.68 1.97 -5.87
CA GLU A 134 -12.22 1.97 -5.89
C GLU A 134 -11.62 1.33 -4.62
N GLN A 135 -12.22 1.59 -3.45
CA GLN A 135 -11.83 0.91 -2.20
C GLN A 135 -12.07 -0.59 -2.27
N GLN A 136 -13.21 -1.03 -2.81
CA GLN A 136 -13.49 -2.46 -2.99
C GLN A 136 -12.53 -3.10 -4.00
N LYS A 137 -12.19 -2.40 -5.08
CA LYS A 137 -11.20 -2.86 -6.07
C LYS A 137 -9.82 -3.06 -5.44
N GLN A 138 -9.36 -2.12 -4.60
CA GLN A 138 -8.11 -2.29 -3.87
C GLN A 138 -8.10 -3.54 -2.97
N GLN A 139 -9.18 -3.76 -2.22
CA GLN A 139 -9.25 -4.87 -1.25
C GLN A 139 -9.49 -6.24 -1.91
N LEU A 140 -10.35 -6.29 -2.92
CA LEU A 140 -10.82 -7.56 -3.51
C LEU A 140 -10.00 -8.00 -4.72
N ILE A 141 -9.29 -7.09 -5.38
CA ILE A 141 -8.56 -7.39 -6.63
C ILE A 141 -7.07 -7.14 -6.44
N GLU A 142 -6.66 -5.90 -6.12
CA GLU A 142 -5.24 -5.55 -6.14
C GLU A 142 -4.42 -6.26 -5.05
N GLN A 143 -4.91 -6.31 -3.81
CA GLN A 143 -4.23 -7.01 -2.72
C GLN A 143 -4.04 -8.51 -3.00
N PRO A 144 -5.12 -9.28 -3.32
CA PRO A 144 -4.98 -10.70 -3.63
C PRO A 144 -4.07 -10.96 -4.84
N GLN A 145 -4.11 -10.09 -5.85
CA GLN A 145 -3.26 -10.22 -7.04
C GLN A 145 -1.77 -10.02 -6.70
N GLN A 146 -1.44 -9.05 -5.85
CA GLN A 146 -0.06 -8.86 -5.36
C GLN A 146 0.42 -10.06 -4.53
N GLN A 147 -0.44 -10.59 -3.64
CA GLN A 147 -0.10 -11.78 -2.86
C GLN A 147 0.14 -13.00 -3.75
N LEU A 148 -0.68 -13.20 -4.79
CA LEU A 148 -0.50 -14.28 -5.75
C LEU A 148 0.82 -14.13 -6.52
N GLN A 149 1.17 -12.91 -6.98
CA GLN A 149 2.46 -12.66 -7.64
C GLN A 149 3.65 -12.97 -6.74
N GLN A 150 3.60 -12.54 -5.47
CA GLN A 150 4.66 -12.85 -4.51
C GLN A 150 4.78 -14.35 -4.24
N ALA A 151 3.66 -15.06 -4.11
CA ALA A 151 3.64 -16.51 -3.92
C ALA A 151 4.22 -17.26 -5.13
N ILE A 152 3.90 -16.82 -6.35
CA ILE A 152 4.46 -17.39 -7.59
C ILE A 152 5.98 -17.16 -7.63
N GLU A 153 6.47 -15.96 -7.32
CA GLU A 153 7.90 -15.66 -7.32
C GLU A 153 8.65 -16.49 -6.27
N GLN A 154 8.08 -16.65 -5.08
CA GLN A 154 8.65 -17.52 -4.04
C GLN A 154 8.72 -18.99 -4.49
N GLN A 155 7.67 -19.50 -5.14
CA GLN A 155 7.69 -20.86 -5.69
C GLN A 155 8.73 -21.00 -6.81
N LYS A 156 8.87 -20.01 -7.68
CA LYS A 156 9.90 -20.00 -8.74
C LYS A 156 11.31 -20.08 -8.15
N GLN A 157 11.60 -19.30 -7.11
CA GLN A 157 12.90 -19.36 -6.44
C GLN A 157 13.18 -20.75 -5.84
N GLN A 158 12.19 -21.35 -5.16
CA GLN A 158 12.37 -22.63 -4.46
C GLN A 158 12.40 -23.85 -5.39
N LEU A 159 11.54 -23.88 -6.41
CA LEU A 159 11.33 -25.07 -7.24
C LEU A 159 12.15 -25.05 -8.54
N ILE A 160 12.62 -23.88 -8.98
CA ILE A 160 13.32 -23.74 -10.26
C ILE A 160 14.74 -23.23 -10.03
N GLU A 161 14.91 -22.04 -9.45
CA GLU A 161 16.23 -21.40 -9.38
C GLU A 161 17.21 -22.15 -8.47
N LEU A 162 16.79 -22.51 -7.25
CA LEU A 162 17.66 -23.21 -6.30
C LEU A 162 18.10 -24.59 -6.81
N PRO A 163 17.20 -25.48 -7.30
CA PRO A 163 17.62 -26.77 -7.86
C PRO A 163 18.51 -26.63 -9.09
N GLN A 164 18.25 -25.63 -9.95
CA GLN A 164 19.06 -25.40 -11.14
C GLN A 164 20.49 -24.95 -10.78
N GLN A 165 20.64 -24.11 -9.75
CA GLN A 165 21.95 -23.68 -9.24
C GLN A 165 22.70 -24.85 -8.58
N GLN A 166 22.01 -25.70 -7.82
CA GLN A 166 22.60 -26.91 -7.23
C GLN A 166 23.07 -27.89 -8.31
N LEU A 167 22.28 -28.10 -9.37
CA LEU A 167 22.65 -28.97 -10.48
C LEU A 167 23.89 -28.44 -11.21
N GLN A 168 23.98 -27.12 -11.45
CA GLN A 168 25.17 -26.48 -12.03
C GLN A 168 26.41 -26.71 -11.18
N GLN A 169 26.32 -26.47 -9.87
CA GLN A 169 27.44 -26.69 -8.95
C GLN A 169 27.88 -28.16 -8.91
N ALA A 170 26.92 -29.09 -8.89
CA ALA A 170 27.20 -30.52 -8.92
C ALA A 170 27.91 -30.92 -10.22
N LEU A 171 27.48 -30.39 -11.37
CA LEU A 171 28.12 -30.64 -12.66
C LEU A 171 29.56 -30.11 -12.70
N GLU A 172 29.78 -28.90 -12.18
CA GLU A 172 31.09 -28.27 -12.12
C GLU A 172 32.05 -29.07 -11.23
N GLN A 173 31.58 -29.51 -10.06
CA GLN A 173 32.34 -30.38 -9.16
C GLN A 173 32.69 -31.73 -9.83
N GLN A 174 31.74 -32.32 -10.55
CA GLN A 174 31.97 -33.59 -11.24
C GLN A 174 33.01 -33.43 -12.35
N LYS A 175 32.95 -32.35 -13.12
CA LYS A 175 33.93 -31.99 -14.15
C LYS A 175 35.32 -31.80 -13.53
N GLN A 176 35.42 -31.10 -12.40
CA GLN A 176 36.68 -30.88 -11.70
C GLN A 176 37.35 -32.21 -11.29
N GLN A 177 36.56 -33.14 -10.76
CA GLN A 177 37.06 -34.43 -10.23
C GLN A 177 37.35 -35.45 -11.32
N LEU A 178 36.50 -35.57 -12.34
CA LEU A 178 36.61 -36.61 -13.36
C LEU A 178 37.47 -36.22 -14.56
N ILE A 179 37.61 -34.91 -14.83
CA ILE A 179 38.28 -34.43 -16.02
C ILE A 179 39.52 -33.61 -15.64
N GLU A 180 39.35 -32.51 -14.90
CA GLU A 180 40.47 -31.57 -14.70
C GLU A 180 41.58 -32.13 -13.80
N GLN A 181 41.25 -32.75 -12.66
CA GLN A 181 42.25 -33.35 -11.77
C GLN A 181 43.07 -34.46 -12.44
N PRO A 182 42.45 -35.49 -13.08
CA PRO A 182 43.19 -36.53 -13.77
C PRO A 182 44.05 -35.98 -14.91
N GLN A 183 43.55 -34.97 -15.64
CA GLN A 183 44.29 -34.34 -16.73
C GLN A 183 45.53 -33.60 -16.21
N GLN A 184 45.44 -32.90 -15.07
CA GLN A 184 46.59 -32.27 -14.41
C GLN A 184 47.60 -33.31 -13.90
N GLN A 185 47.13 -34.40 -13.27
CA GLN A 185 48.01 -35.48 -12.81
C GLN A 185 48.75 -36.16 -13.97
N LEU A 186 48.05 -36.42 -15.07
CA LEU A 186 48.66 -36.96 -16.29
C LEU A 186 49.73 -36.02 -16.84
N GLN A 187 49.47 -34.72 -16.92
CA GLN A 187 50.47 -33.74 -17.37
C GLN A 187 51.70 -33.69 -16.46
N GLN A 188 51.51 -33.69 -15.13
CA GLN A 188 52.63 -33.70 -14.18
C GLN A 188 53.44 -34.99 -14.30
N THR A 189 52.79 -36.14 -14.39
CA THR A 189 53.46 -37.44 -14.55
C THR A 189 54.27 -37.49 -15.84
N LEU A 190 53.71 -36.97 -16.94
CA LEU A 190 54.40 -36.90 -18.23
C LEU A 190 55.62 -35.99 -18.17
N GLN A 191 55.52 -34.83 -17.50
CA GLN A 191 56.66 -33.93 -17.29
C GLN A 191 57.76 -34.58 -16.44
N GLN A 192 57.39 -35.25 -15.35
CA GLN A 192 58.35 -35.95 -14.49
C GLN A 192 59.06 -37.08 -15.26
N GLN A 193 58.33 -37.89 -16.02
CA GLN A 193 58.94 -38.93 -16.86
C GLN A 193 59.87 -38.33 -17.91
N LYS A 194 59.46 -37.26 -18.59
CA LYS A 194 60.32 -36.58 -19.57
C LYS A 194 61.63 -36.11 -18.92
N GLN A 195 61.55 -35.56 -17.72
CA GLN A 195 62.73 -35.06 -17.01
C GLN A 195 63.67 -36.20 -16.57
N GLN A 196 63.13 -37.30 -16.07
CA GLN A 196 63.91 -38.45 -15.59
C GLN A 196 64.49 -39.31 -16.72
N VAL A 197 63.74 -39.55 -17.79
CA VAL A 197 64.11 -40.52 -18.84
C VAL A 197 64.84 -39.86 -20.00
N ILE A 198 64.57 -38.59 -20.28
CA ILE A 198 65.16 -37.90 -21.44
C ILE A 198 66.19 -36.87 -20.97
N GLU A 199 65.79 -35.93 -20.11
CA GLU A 199 66.64 -34.77 -19.80
C GLU A 199 67.82 -35.11 -18.88
N GLN A 200 67.60 -35.86 -17.79
CA GLN A 200 68.66 -36.27 -16.87
C GLN A 200 69.76 -37.11 -17.56
N PRO A 201 69.44 -38.17 -18.32
CA PRO A 201 70.45 -38.95 -19.02
C PRO A 201 71.19 -38.12 -20.07
N GLN A 202 70.49 -37.24 -20.80
CA GLN A 202 71.15 -36.32 -21.74
C GLN A 202 72.16 -35.41 -21.04
N GLN A 203 71.82 -34.85 -19.87
CA GLN A 203 72.75 -34.03 -19.10
C GLN A 203 73.96 -34.83 -18.60
N GLN A 204 73.75 -36.04 -18.08
CA GLN A 204 74.85 -36.91 -17.65
C GLN A 204 75.77 -37.29 -18.82
N LEU A 205 75.21 -37.59 -19.99
CA LEU A 205 75.99 -37.91 -21.18
C LEU A 205 76.84 -36.71 -21.60
N GLN A 206 76.26 -35.50 -21.61
CA GLN A 206 76.99 -34.26 -21.92
C GLN A 206 78.12 -34.00 -20.91
N GLN A 207 77.88 -34.19 -19.61
CA GLN A 207 78.91 -34.03 -18.59
C GLN A 207 80.04 -35.05 -18.75
N THR A 208 79.71 -36.31 -19.02
CA THR A 208 80.70 -37.38 -19.23
C THR A 208 81.55 -37.09 -20.48
N LEU A 209 80.91 -36.62 -21.56
CA LEU A 209 81.61 -36.20 -22.78
C LEU A 209 82.54 -35.01 -22.52
N GLN A 210 82.12 -34.03 -21.71
CA GLN A 210 82.98 -32.91 -21.31
C GLN A 210 84.17 -33.38 -20.46
N GLN A 211 83.95 -34.24 -19.46
CA GLN A 211 85.01 -34.79 -18.62
C GLN A 211 86.04 -35.60 -19.43
N GLN A 212 85.59 -36.46 -20.34
CA GLN A 212 86.50 -37.18 -21.24
C GLN A 212 87.32 -36.21 -22.09
N LYS A 213 86.68 -35.16 -22.62
CA LYS A 213 87.38 -34.14 -23.42
C LYS A 213 88.44 -33.41 -22.60
N GLN A 214 88.20 -33.20 -21.30
CA GLN A 214 89.17 -32.62 -20.36
C GLN A 214 90.34 -33.59 -20.07
N GLN A 215 90.05 -34.87 -19.78
CA GLN A 215 91.08 -35.88 -19.51
C GLN A 215 91.99 -36.14 -20.70
N VAL A 216 91.47 -36.11 -21.93
CA VAL A 216 92.29 -36.25 -23.14
C VAL A 216 93.17 -35.02 -23.35
N GLN A 217 92.75 -33.83 -22.89
CA GLN A 217 93.58 -32.63 -22.90
C GLN A 217 94.67 -32.66 -21.83
N ASP A 218 94.39 -33.17 -20.63
CA ASP A 218 95.37 -33.31 -19.55
C ASP A 218 96.38 -34.45 -19.82
N ALA A 219 95.95 -35.56 -20.43
CA ALA A 219 96.83 -36.68 -20.79
C ALA A 219 97.73 -36.38 -22.02
N ALA A 220 97.40 -35.34 -22.79
CA ALA A 220 98.25 -34.83 -23.86
C ALA A 220 99.31 -33.81 -23.37
N ALA A 221 99.36 -33.50 -22.07
CA ALA A 221 100.46 -32.77 -21.48
C ALA A 221 101.71 -33.69 -21.41
N PRO A 222 102.84 -33.31 -22.03
CA PRO A 222 103.98 -34.21 -22.17
C PRO A 222 104.70 -34.45 -20.83
N VAL A 223 105.00 -35.72 -20.55
CA VAL A 223 106.15 -36.09 -19.72
C VAL A 223 107.40 -35.62 -20.45
N SER A 224 107.93 -34.47 -20.02
CA SER A 224 109.30 -34.01 -20.27
C SER A 224 109.93 -33.95 -18.87
N GLY A 225 110.85 -34.81 -18.47
CA GLY A 225 112.22 -34.88 -18.98
C GLY A 225 113.15 -34.09 -18.04
N GLN A 226 113.82 -34.81 -17.13
CA GLN A 226 115.13 -34.58 -16.48
C GLN A 226 115.62 -33.15 -16.16
N ASP A 227 115.96 -32.91 -14.88
CA ASP A 227 117.35 -32.98 -14.37
C ASP A 227 117.34 -33.36 -12.87
#